data_AF-V7F889-F1
#
_entry.id   AF-V7F889-F1
#
_cell.length_a   1.000
_cell.length_b   1.000
_cell.length_c   1.000
_cell.angle_alpha   90.00
_cell.angle_beta   90.00
_cell.angle_gamma   90.00
#
_symmetry.space_group_name_H-M   'P 1'
#
loop_
_entity.id
_entity.type
_entity.pdbx_description
1 polymer ?
#
loop_
_entity_poly.entity_id
_entity_poly.type
_entity_poly.pdbx_seq_one_letter_code
_entity_poly.pdbx_strand_id
1 'polypeptide(L)'
;MEVDTLIQLEEALGFAPDAILLDNMSVDELRHAVAMVAGRVVTEASGRITLDMAAQIAATGVDLVSIGWLTHSAPILDIGLDYRDS
;
A
#
# COMPACT_ATOMS: atom_id res chain seq x y z
N MET A 1 -1.48 8.14 -10.48
CA MET A 1 -0.05 8.38 -10.78
C MET A 1 0.80 7.99 -9.58
N GLU A 2 2.10 7.76 -9.74
CA GLU A 2 2.98 7.33 -8.65
C GLU A 2 3.95 8.44 -8.23
N VAL A 3 4.22 8.54 -6.93
CA VAL A 3 5.17 9.49 -6.34
C VAL A 3 5.93 8.82 -5.19
N ASP A 4 7.21 9.19 -5.04
CA ASP A 4 8.09 8.65 -3.98
C ASP A 4 8.49 9.71 -2.93
N THR A 5 8.09 10.97 -3.13
CA THR A 5 8.38 12.08 -2.20
C THR A 5 7.18 12.99 -1.99
N LEU A 6 7.14 13.69 -0.85
CA LEU A 6 6.10 14.68 -0.55
C LEU A 6 6.12 15.88 -1.53
N ILE A 7 7.28 16.22 -2.08
CA ILE A 7 7.41 17.30 -3.08
C ILE A 7 6.70 16.89 -4.37
N GLN A 8 6.96 15.68 -4.87
CA GLN A 8 6.25 15.17 -6.05
C GLN A 8 4.74 15.03 -5.80
N LEU A 9 4.34 14.66 -4.57
CA LEU A 9 2.92 14.64 -4.19
C LEU A 9 2.27 16.03 -4.30
N GLU A 10 2.95 17.08 -3.83
CA GLU A 10 2.45 18.45 -3.95
C GLU A 10 2.26 18.86 -5.41
N GLU A 11 3.24 18.57 -6.27
CA GLU A 11 3.15 18.81 -7.71
C GLU A 11 2.02 17.99 -8.35
N ALA A 12 1.93 16.70 -8.02
CA ALA A 12 0.93 15.76 -8.50
C ALA A 12 -0.50 16.22 -8.21
N LEU A 13 -0.75 16.74 -7.00
CA LEU A 13 -2.06 17.26 -6.59
C LEU A 13 -2.50 18.45 -7.44
N GLY A 14 -1.57 19.20 -8.04
CA GLY A 14 -1.87 20.28 -8.99
C GLY A 14 -2.51 19.80 -10.30
N PHE A 15 -2.35 18.51 -10.65
CA PHE A 15 -2.91 17.90 -11.85
C PHE A 15 -4.26 17.20 -11.63
N ALA A 16 -4.79 17.24 -10.40
CA ALA A 16 -6.06 16.61 -10.02
C ALA A 16 -6.21 15.13 -10.47
N PRO A 17 -5.28 14.23 -10.08
CA PRO A 17 -5.39 12.82 -10.42
C PRO A 17 -6.53 12.16 -9.65
N ASP A 18 -7.14 11.12 -10.22
CA ASP A 18 -8.17 10.33 -9.51
C ASP A 18 -7.58 9.53 -8.34
N ALA A 19 -6.33 9.07 -8.48
CA ALA A 19 -5.60 8.30 -7.48
C ALA A 19 -4.09 8.55 -7.52
N ILE A 20 -3.44 8.48 -6.35
CA ILE A 20 -2.00 8.59 -6.16
C ILE A 20 -1.47 7.35 -5.43
N LEU A 21 -0.43 6.75 -6.00
CA LEU A 21 0.37 5.68 -5.42
C LEU A 21 1.57 6.31 -4.71
N LEU A 22 1.68 6.09 -3.40
CA LEU A 22 2.75 6.54 -2.52
C LEU A 22 3.77 5.40 -2.38
N ASP A 23 4.87 5.46 -3.14
CA ASP A 23 5.83 4.37 -3.22
C ASP A 23 6.95 4.50 -2.19
N ASN A 24 7.22 3.41 -1.46
CA ASN A 24 8.31 3.24 -0.51
C ASN A 24 8.44 4.35 0.57
N MET A 25 7.37 5.08 0.85
CA MET A 25 7.33 6.11 1.90
C MET A 25 7.30 5.49 3.30
N SER A 26 7.97 6.14 4.25
CA SER A 26 7.89 5.80 5.67
C SER A 26 6.50 6.09 6.24
N VAL A 27 6.19 5.50 7.41
CA VAL A 27 4.90 5.72 8.08
C VAL A 27 4.65 7.20 8.39
N ASP A 28 5.69 7.96 8.74
CA ASP A 28 5.56 9.39 9.02
C ASP A 28 5.34 10.21 7.75
N GLU A 29 6.02 9.88 6.65
CA GLU A 29 5.76 10.47 5.34
C GLU A 29 4.36 10.18 4.86
N LEU A 30 3.86 8.95 5.03
CA LEU A 30 2.49 8.57 4.68
C LEU A 30 1.45 9.39 5.48
N ARG A 31 1.67 9.65 6.77
CA ARG A 31 0.78 10.53 7.56
C ARG A 31 0.76 11.95 7.00
N HIS A 32 1.92 12.49 6.64
CA HIS A 32 2.01 13.81 6.02
C HIS A 32 1.33 13.82 4.64
N ALA A 33 1.54 12.77 3.84
CA ALA A 33 0.93 12.63 2.53
C ALA A 33 -0.61 12.59 2.62
N VAL A 34 -1.17 11.79 3.51
CA VAL A 34 -2.62 11.74 3.76
C VAL A 34 -3.15 13.10 4.20
N ALA A 35 -2.44 13.79 5.10
CA ALA A 35 -2.81 15.14 5.53
C ALA A 35 -2.75 16.16 4.39
N MET A 36 -1.77 16.09 3.51
CA MET A 36 -1.66 16.93 2.31
C MET A 36 -2.78 16.64 1.33
N VAL A 37 -3.11 15.38 1.10
CA VAL A 37 -4.20 14.97 0.20
C VAL A 37 -5.55 15.47 0.71
N ALA A 38 -5.78 15.40 2.02
CA ALA A 38 -7.00 15.87 2.67
C ALA A 38 -8.29 15.32 2.03
N GLY A 39 -8.27 14.04 1.63
CA GLY A 39 -9.41 13.35 1.02
C GLY A 39 -9.77 13.78 -0.41
N ARG A 40 -8.90 14.57 -1.08
CA ARG A 40 -9.15 15.06 -2.45
C ARG A 40 -8.93 14.01 -3.54
N VAL A 41 -8.07 13.04 -3.28
CA VAL A 41 -7.69 11.96 -4.21
C VAL A 41 -7.56 10.66 -3.45
N VAL A 42 -7.76 9.52 -4.11
CA VAL A 42 -7.53 8.21 -3.50
C VAL A 42 -6.03 8.00 -3.28
N THR A 43 -5.65 7.52 -2.10
CA THR A 43 -4.27 7.24 -1.72
C THR A 43 -4.01 5.75 -1.57
N GLU A 44 -2.96 5.28 -2.21
CA GLU A 44 -2.52 3.89 -2.13
C GLU A 44 -1.07 3.84 -1.65
N ALA A 45 -0.77 3.11 -0.58
CA ALA A 45 0.61 2.88 -0.13
C ALA A 45 1.19 1.61 -0.78
N SER A 46 2.42 1.70 -1.29
CA SER A 46 3.15 0.57 -1.90
C SER A 46 4.61 0.56 -1.46
N GLY A 47 5.29 -0.56 -1.71
CA GLY A 47 6.74 -0.70 -1.52
C GLY A 47 7.11 -1.42 -0.21
N ARG A 48 7.73 -2.61 -0.37
CA ARG A 48 8.35 -3.43 0.71
C ARG A 48 7.58 -3.50 2.03
N ILE A 49 6.25 -3.53 1.96
CA ILE A 49 5.37 -3.58 3.13
C ILE A 49 5.44 -4.97 3.76
N THR A 50 5.83 -5.06 5.03
CA THR A 50 5.75 -6.30 5.81
C THR A 50 4.41 -6.39 6.54
N LEU A 51 4.05 -7.59 7.04
CA LEU A 51 2.82 -7.78 7.81
C LEU A 51 2.77 -6.87 9.06
N ASP A 52 3.91 -6.71 9.75
CA ASP A 52 4.03 -5.87 10.95
C ASP A 52 3.86 -4.37 10.64
N MET A 53 4.23 -3.95 9.43
CA MET A 53 4.07 -2.58 8.96
C MET A 53 2.65 -2.31 8.45
N ALA A 54 1.96 -3.32 7.91
CA ALA A 54 0.65 -3.15 7.28
C ALA A 54 -0.38 -2.49 8.22
N ALA A 55 -0.42 -2.88 9.49
CA ALA A 55 -1.30 -2.26 10.49
C ALA A 55 -0.94 -0.79 10.75
N GLN A 56 0.36 -0.46 10.80
CA GLN A 56 0.84 0.90 11.02
C GLN A 56 0.57 1.80 9.81
N ILE A 57 0.74 1.26 8.60
CA ILE A 57 0.46 1.93 7.33
C ILE A 57 -1.05 2.18 7.21
N ALA A 58 -1.91 1.19 7.46
CA ALA A 58 -3.35 1.39 7.45
C ALA A 58 -3.79 2.47 8.46
N ALA A 59 -3.13 2.54 9.62
CA ALA A 59 -3.39 3.56 10.64
C ALA A 59 -2.94 4.98 10.25
N THR A 60 -2.22 5.19 9.14
CA THR A 60 -1.90 6.55 8.64
C THR A 60 -3.08 7.21 7.95
N GLY A 61 -4.10 6.43 7.56
CA GLY A 61 -5.30 6.91 6.88
C GLY A 61 -5.24 6.82 5.35
N VAL A 62 -4.32 6.03 4.79
CA VAL A 62 -4.36 5.69 3.35
C VAL A 62 -5.60 4.85 3.03
N ASP A 63 -6.14 5.03 1.83
CA ASP A 63 -7.35 4.32 1.39
C ASP A 63 -7.06 2.86 1.04
N LEU A 64 -5.87 2.62 0.46
CA LEU A 64 -5.45 1.32 -0.05
C LEU A 64 -4.01 1.00 0.39
N VAL A 65 -3.73 -0.29 0.60
CA VAL A 65 -2.40 -0.80 0.89
C VAL A 65 -2.07 -1.95 -0.05
N SER A 66 -1.07 -1.76 -0.90
CA SER A 66 -0.62 -2.75 -1.87
C SER A 66 0.58 -3.53 -1.36
N ILE A 67 0.41 -4.85 -1.28
CA ILE A 67 1.36 -5.76 -0.65
C ILE A 67 1.85 -6.78 -1.68
N GLY A 68 3.02 -6.54 -2.26
CA GLY A 68 3.57 -7.38 -3.34
C GLY A 68 3.90 -8.82 -2.96
N TRP A 69 4.12 -9.13 -1.67
CA TRP A 69 4.44 -10.49 -1.23
C TRP A 69 3.23 -11.43 -1.18
N LEU A 70 1.99 -10.91 -1.22
CA LEU A 70 0.78 -11.75 -1.26
C LEU A 70 0.73 -12.66 -2.50
N THR A 71 1.39 -12.28 -3.60
CA THR A 71 1.36 -13.02 -4.88
C THR A 71 2.69 -13.69 -5.24
N HIS A 72 3.81 -13.29 -4.62
CA HIS A 72 5.15 -13.82 -4.90
C HIS A 72 5.74 -14.64 -3.73
N SER A 73 5.25 -14.49 -2.50
CA SER A 73 5.82 -15.14 -1.30
C SER A 73 4.76 -15.60 -0.30
N ALA A 74 3.52 -15.87 -0.75
CA ALA A 74 2.52 -16.51 0.08
C ALA A 74 3.09 -17.84 0.62
N PRO A 75 3.00 -18.12 1.94
CA PRO A 75 3.41 -19.41 2.48
C PRO A 75 2.67 -20.52 1.73
N ILE A 76 3.41 -21.56 1.33
CA ILE A 76 2.85 -22.74 0.64
C ILE A 76 1.75 -23.31 1.52
N LEU A 77 0.51 -23.30 1.02
CA LEU A 77 -0.60 -24.01 1.62
C LEU A 77 -0.38 -25.50 1.35
N ASP A 78 0.01 -26.26 2.38
CA ASP A 78 0.21 -27.71 2.29
C ASP A 78 -1.17 -28.40 2.22
N ILE A 79 -1.55 -28.87 1.02
CA ILE A 79 -2.78 -29.61 0.77
C ILE A 79 -2.41 -31.06 0.44
N GLY A 80 -2.61 -31.97 1.41
CA GLY A 80 -2.55 -33.41 1.19
C GLY A 80 -3.93 -33.98 0.89
N LEU A 81 -4.05 -34.72 -0.23
CA LEU A 81 -5.24 -35.52 -0.55
C LEU A 81 -4.99 -36.96 -0.12
N ASP A 82 -5.54 -37.36 1.03
CA ASP A 82 -5.57 -38.78 1.43
C ASP A 82 -6.77 -39.48 0.78
N TYR A 83 -6.52 -40.15 -0.34
CA TYR A 83 -7.50 -41.01 -1.00
C TYR A 83 -7.38 -42.45 -0.46
N ARG A 84 -8.48 -42.96 0.11
CA ARG A 84 -8.58 -44.37 0.55
C ARG A 84 -9.42 -45.12 -0.47
N ASP A 85 -8.81 -46.07 -1.17
CA ASP A 85 -9.53 -47.05 -1.99
C ASP A 85 -10.25 -48.06 -1.08
N SER A 86 -11.48 -48.41 -1.46
CA SER A 86 -12.32 -49.43 -0.83
C SER A 86 -12.73 -50.48 -1.83
#